data_AF-A0A953ACN9-F1
#
_entry.id   AF-A0A953ACN9-F1
#
_cell.length_a   1.000
_cell.length_b   1.000
_cell.length_c   1.000
_cell.angle_alpha   90.00
_cell.angle_beta   90.00
_cell.angle_gamma   90.00
#
_symmetry.space_group_name_H-M   'P 1'
#
loop_
_entity.id
_entity.type
_entity.pdbx_description
1 polymer ?
#
loop_
_entity_poly.entity_id
_entity_poly.type
_entity_poly.pdbx_seq_one_letter_code
_entity_poly.pdbx_strand_id
1 'polypeptide(L)'
;MSKPVTGQYECQRRSLPVPGLASLTTRVDRLILLPHGRFVLLTQERSRLAQAAQSLLAGTGASAGSALNQPPAETRHEGQYVCQDRRLLLLFDDGSRAEGQLAWNGEGVQLGPDFFQKVSDSTLFPSPQRLKEEMEELAKGLKIAATLGSLAVKAARAIHSSQATQPTPPGPSSPSPAASTLADSSASPAGPAFPVPAASSPVSHSSPDPAFPVAGAQAQAVAGNETFFCDQCGARVRPGKRYCGQCGALLP
;
A
#
# COMPACT_ATOMS: atom_id res chain seq x y z
N MET A 1 -18.25 29.65 -11.73
CA MET A 1 -16.81 29.29 -11.72
C MET A 1 -16.71 27.81 -11.48
N SER A 2 -15.94 27.07 -12.29
CA SER A 2 -15.66 25.65 -12.05
C SER A 2 -14.72 25.50 -10.85
N LYS A 3 -14.99 24.51 -9.98
CA LYS A 3 -14.04 24.12 -8.93
C LYS A 3 -12.73 23.65 -9.58
N PRO A 4 -11.55 23.91 -9.00
CA PRO A 4 -10.28 23.43 -9.55
C PRO A 4 -10.22 21.90 -9.53
N VAL A 5 -9.68 21.32 -10.60
CA VAL A 5 -9.42 19.87 -10.74
C VAL A 5 -8.22 19.41 -9.90
N THR A 6 -7.38 20.36 -9.46
CA THR A 6 -6.24 20.06 -8.58
C THR A 6 -6.69 19.72 -7.17
N GLY A 7 -5.96 18.82 -6.52
CA GLY A 7 -6.22 18.41 -5.15
C GLY A 7 -5.87 16.95 -4.88
N GLN A 8 -6.30 16.44 -3.73
CA GLN A 8 -6.20 15.03 -3.36
C GLN A 8 -7.57 14.38 -3.48
N TYR A 9 -7.58 13.18 -4.06
CA TYR A 9 -8.73 12.34 -4.24
C TYR A 9 -8.44 10.93 -3.72
N GLU A 10 -9.43 10.24 -3.17
CA GLU A 10 -9.27 8.91 -2.58
C GLU A 10 -10.34 7.93 -3.05
N CYS A 11 -9.91 6.73 -3.40
CA CYS A 11 -10.79 5.60 -3.67
C CYS A 11 -10.67 4.58 -2.53
N GLN A 12 -11.73 4.45 -1.73
CA GLN A 12 -11.84 3.42 -0.70
C GLN A 12 -12.25 2.09 -1.34
N ARG A 13 -11.32 1.15 -1.49
CA ARG A 13 -11.66 -0.22 -1.89
C ARG A 13 -12.27 -0.95 -0.68
N ARG A 14 -13.35 -1.69 -0.93
CA ARG A 14 -14.21 -2.34 0.09
C ARG A 14 -13.42 -2.89 1.28
N SER A 15 -13.75 -2.39 2.48
CA SER A 15 -13.33 -3.00 3.73
C SER A 15 -14.00 -4.36 3.92
N LEU A 16 -13.45 -5.18 4.82
CA LEU A 16 -14.24 -6.26 5.42
C LEU A 16 -15.34 -5.61 6.30
N PRO A 17 -16.57 -6.15 6.33
CA PRO A 17 -17.68 -5.58 7.11
C PRO A 17 -17.57 -5.98 8.58
N VAL A 18 -16.45 -5.63 9.22
CA VAL A 18 -16.21 -5.85 10.65
C VAL A 18 -16.17 -4.49 11.35
N PRO A 19 -17.18 -4.16 12.18
CA PRO A 19 -17.26 -2.88 12.88
C PRO A 19 -15.98 -2.57 13.67
N GLY A 20 -15.47 -1.35 13.52
CA GLY A 20 -14.27 -0.88 14.23
C GLY A 20 -12.93 -1.38 13.68
N LEU A 21 -12.90 -2.16 12.60
CA LEU A 21 -11.68 -2.57 11.89
C LEU A 21 -11.53 -1.93 10.50
N ALA A 22 -12.33 -0.90 10.17
CA ALA A 22 -12.28 -0.24 8.87
C ALA A 22 -10.88 0.36 8.59
N SER A 23 -10.33 1.18 9.49
CA SER A 23 -8.95 1.72 9.43
C SER A 23 -7.84 0.69 9.18
N LEU A 24 -8.05 -0.59 9.52
CA LEU A 24 -7.06 -1.67 9.34
C LEU A 24 -7.34 -2.58 8.14
N THR A 25 -8.58 -2.65 7.66
CA THR A 25 -9.01 -3.58 6.60
C THR A 25 -9.32 -2.91 5.28
N THR A 26 -9.69 -1.63 5.29
CA THR A 26 -9.86 -0.79 4.09
C THR A 26 -8.52 -0.66 3.37
N ARG A 27 -8.57 -0.54 2.04
CA ARG A 27 -7.45 -0.07 1.23
C ARG A 27 -7.85 1.26 0.61
N VAL A 28 -6.96 2.24 0.66
CA VAL A 28 -7.21 3.59 0.17
C VAL A 28 -6.19 3.91 -0.89
N ASP A 29 -6.63 3.95 -2.15
CA ASP A 29 -5.80 4.46 -3.24
C ASP A 29 -5.94 5.98 -3.30
N ARG A 30 -4.83 6.69 -3.53
CA ARG A 30 -4.77 8.16 -3.49
C ARG A 30 -4.33 8.72 -4.83
N LEU A 31 -5.16 9.54 -5.45
CA LEU A 31 -4.84 10.30 -6.67
C LEU A 31 -4.61 11.77 -6.31
N ILE A 32 -3.45 12.31 -6.64
CA ILE A 32 -3.08 13.71 -6.41
C ILE A 32 -2.91 14.40 -7.76
N LEU A 33 -3.77 15.38 -8.06
CA LEU A 33 -3.70 16.17 -9.29
C LEU A 33 -3.02 17.51 -9.00
N LEU A 34 -1.84 17.73 -9.56
CA LEU A 34 -1.00 18.91 -9.32
C LEU A 34 -1.32 20.05 -10.31
N PRO A 35 -1.14 21.33 -9.93
CA PRO A 35 -1.44 22.49 -10.78
C PRO A 35 -0.57 22.63 -12.05
N HIS A 36 0.38 21.73 -12.28
CA HIS A 36 1.29 21.75 -13.42
C HIS A 36 0.97 20.67 -14.48
N GLY A 37 -0.23 20.07 -14.43
CA GLY A 37 -0.58 18.93 -15.27
C GLY A 37 0.21 17.66 -14.93
N ARG A 38 0.78 17.54 -13.72
CA ARG A 38 1.40 16.30 -13.19
C ARG A 38 0.45 15.61 -12.23
N PHE A 39 0.53 14.29 -12.11
CA PHE A 39 -0.18 13.55 -11.08
C PHE A 39 0.71 12.55 -10.34
N VAL A 40 0.27 12.17 -9.16
CA VAL A 40 0.78 11.01 -8.40
C VAL A 40 -0.41 10.12 -8.07
N LEU A 41 -0.32 8.84 -8.38
CA LEU A 41 -1.29 7.82 -7.99
C LEU A 41 -0.59 6.81 -7.07
N LEU A 42 -1.04 6.73 -5.82
CA LEU A 42 -0.60 5.73 -4.85
C LEU A 42 -1.66 4.63 -4.77
N THR A 43 -1.27 3.38 -5.03
CA THR A 43 -2.16 2.21 -4.93
C THR A 43 -1.73 1.29 -3.79
N GLN A 44 -2.68 0.84 -2.97
CA GLN A 44 -2.41 -0.04 -1.84
C GLN A 44 -2.64 -1.52 -2.22
N GLU A 45 -1.54 -2.27 -2.39
CA GLU A 45 -1.61 -3.71 -2.70
C GLU A 45 -2.27 -4.54 -1.59
N ARG A 46 -2.14 -4.10 -0.34
CA ARG A 46 -2.61 -4.80 0.86
C ARG A 46 -3.12 -3.81 1.90
N SER A 47 -4.12 -4.21 2.67
CA SER A 47 -4.55 -3.45 3.86
C SER A 47 -3.57 -3.68 5.01
N ARG A 48 -3.55 -2.78 5.99
CA ARG A 48 -2.64 -2.85 7.15
C ARG A 48 -2.72 -4.19 7.89
N LEU A 49 -3.94 -4.71 8.08
CA LEU A 49 -4.15 -6.02 8.70
C LEU A 49 -3.59 -7.18 7.85
N ALA A 50 -3.79 -7.14 6.53
CA ALA A 50 -3.29 -8.18 5.63
C ALA A 50 -1.75 -8.18 5.55
N GLN A 51 -1.14 -7.01 5.52
CA GLN A 51 0.32 -6.86 5.58
C GLN A 51 0.88 -7.36 6.92
N ALA A 52 0.28 -6.96 8.05
CA ALA A 52 0.72 -7.43 9.37
C ALA A 52 0.58 -8.95 9.53
N ALA A 53 -0.51 -9.54 9.04
CA ALA A 53 -0.69 -10.99 9.01
C ALA A 53 0.39 -11.69 8.16
N GLN A 54 0.74 -11.13 7.00
CA GLN A 54 1.81 -11.66 6.15
C GLN A 54 3.20 -11.54 6.80
N SER A 55 3.53 -10.43 7.45
CA SER A 55 4.79 -10.26 8.18
C SER A 55 4.93 -11.26 9.34
N LEU A 56 3.83 -11.57 10.03
CA LEU A 56 3.78 -12.61 11.06
C LEU A 56 4.01 -14.01 10.47
N LEU A 57 3.33 -14.34 9.35
CA LEU A 57 3.51 -15.62 8.64
C LEU A 57 4.93 -15.79 8.06
N ALA A 58 5.56 -14.71 7.62
CA ALA A 58 6.93 -14.70 7.11
C ALA A 58 8.00 -14.79 8.22
N GLY A 59 7.60 -14.85 9.50
CA GLY A 59 8.54 -14.91 10.63
C GLY A 59 9.33 -13.62 10.86
N THR A 60 8.99 -12.52 10.18
CA THR A 60 9.74 -11.25 10.19
C THR A 60 9.48 -10.39 11.43
N GLY A 61 9.75 -10.96 12.62
CA GLY A 61 10.24 -10.30 13.85
C GLY A 61 9.39 -9.23 14.56
N ALA A 62 8.44 -8.59 13.89
CA ALA A 62 7.61 -7.55 14.49
C ALA A 62 6.49 -8.18 15.34
N SER A 63 6.34 -7.73 16.58
CA SER A 63 5.13 -8.05 17.37
C SER A 63 3.88 -7.56 16.62
N ALA A 64 2.75 -8.24 16.80
CA ALA A 64 1.54 -7.96 16.00
C ALA A 64 1.11 -6.48 16.03
N GLY A 65 1.30 -5.77 17.15
CA GLY A 65 1.05 -4.33 17.28
C GLY A 65 2.08 -3.45 16.55
N SER A 66 3.34 -3.89 16.42
CA SER A 66 4.37 -3.17 15.66
C SER A 66 4.17 -3.33 14.15
N ALA A 67 3.76 -4.50 13.68
CA ALA A 67 3.47 -4.75 12.26
C ALA A 67 2.23 -3.96 11.78
N LEU A 68 1.21 -3.81 12.63
CA LEU A 68 0.00 -3.02 12.34
C LEU A 68 0.23 -1.50 12.30
N ASN A 69 1.26 -0.99 13.00
CA ASN A 69 1.66 0.43 12.95
C ASN A 69 2.47 0.81 11.72
N GLN A 70 2.97 -0.17 10.96
CA GLN A 70 3.75 0.10 9.75
C GLN A 70 2.82 0.68 8.66
N PRO A 71 3.28 1.66 7.84
CA PRO A 71 2.51 2.11 6.69
C PRO A 71 2.28 0.94 5.72
N PRO A 72 1.12 0.90 5.04
CA PRO A 72 0.84 -0.10 4.02
C PRO A 72 1.85 0.03 2.87
N ALA A 73 2.15 -1.09 2.21
CA ALA A 73 2.92 -1.11 0.98
C ALA A 73 2.11 -0.40 -0.11
N GLU A 74 2.65 0.73 -0.58
CA GLU A 74 2.05 1.60 -1.59
C GLU A 74 2.93 1.59 -2.85
N THR A 75 2.31 1.28 -3.99
CA THR A 75 2.96 1.42 -5.30
C THR A 75 2.70 2.83 -5.82
N ARG A 76 3.78 3.57 -6.12
CA ARG A 76 3.71 4.94 -6.60
C ARG A 76 3.85 4.99 -8.11
N HIS A 77 2.79 5.45 -8.76
CA HIS A 77 2.77 5.76 -10.18
C HIS A 77 2.76 7.29 -10.36
N GLU A 78 3.45 7.78 -11.37
CA GLU A 78 3.49 9.20 -11.73
C GLU A 78 3.25 9.40 -13.21
N GLY A 79 2.92 10.63 -13.58
CA GLY A 79 2.72 10.98 -14.96
C GLY A 79 2.22 12.40 -15.17
N GLN A 80 1.81 12.67 -16.39
CA GLN A 80 1.12 13.90 -16.79
C GLN A 80 -0.38 13.65 -16.92
N TYR A 81 -1.21 14.65 -16.67
CA TYR A 81 -2.64 14.58 -16.94
C TYR A 81 -3.12 15.73 -17.82
N VAL A 82 -4.10 15.42 -18.66
CA VAL A 82 -4.83 16.39 -19.48
C VAL A 82 -6.30 16.32 -19.08
N CYS A 83 -6.91 17.48 -18.82
CA CYS A 83 -8.31 17.61 -18.52
C CYS A 83 -9.01 18.43 -19.62
N GLN A 84 -9.99 17.85 -20.29
CA GLN A 84 -10.82 18.51 -21.30
C GLN A 84 -12.30 18.28 -20.97
N ASP A 85 -13.06 19.36 -20.78
CA ASP A 85 -14.45 19.38 -20.29
C ASP A 85 -14.64 18.62 -18.97
N ARG A 86 -14.90 17.31 -19.06
CA ARG A 86 -14.99 16.35 -17.95
C ARG A 86 -14.16 15.09 -18.15
N ARG A 87 -13.44 14.95 -19.27
CA ARG A 87 -12.54 13.83 -19.51
C ARG A 87 -11.18 14.13 -18.88
N LEU A 88 -10.70 13.18 -18.08
CA LEU A 88 -9.35 13.17 -17.53
C LEU A 88 -8.56 12.06 -18.24
N LEU A 89 -7.46 12.42 -18.90
CA LEU A 89 -6.49 11.49 -19.45
C LEU A 89 -5.25 11.51 -18.56
N LEU A 90 -4.87 10.36 -18.02
CA LEU A 90 -3.62 10.13 -17.30
C LEU A 90 -2.63 9.46 -18.25
N LEU A 91 -1.46 10.06 -18.40
CA LEU A 91 -0.32 9.59 -19.19
C LEU A 91 0.81 9.27 -18.21
N PHE A 92 1.06 7.99 -17.96
CA PHE A 92 2.03 7.55 -16.96
C PHE A 92 3.47 7.65 -17.50
N ASP A 93 4.43 7.85 -16.62
CA ASP A 93 5.85 7.94 -16.98
C ASP A 93 6.42 6.60 -17.49
N ASP A 94 5.73 5.49 -17.26
CA ASP A 94 6.03 4.16 -17.85
C ASP A 94 5.46 3.97 -19.28
N GLY A 95 4.81 4.99 -19.83
CA GLY A 95 4.19 4.97 -21.17
C GLY A 95 2.79 4.37 -21.20
N SER A 96 2.25 3.87 -20.08
CA SER A 96 0.86 3.46 -19.99
C SER A 96 -0.09 4.67 -19.93
N ARG A 97 -1.40 4.42 -20.10
CA ARG A 97 -2.43 5.47 -20.05
C ARG A 97 -3.70 4.97 -19.38
N ALA A 98 -4.39 5.87 -18.67
CA ALA A 98 -5.73 5.62 -18.15
C ALA A 98 -6.65 6.78 -18.50
N GLU A 99 -7.91 6.48 -18.84
CA GLU A 99 -8.95 7.47 -19.05
C GLU A 99 -9.94 7.45 -17.89
N GLY A 100 -10.51 8.62 -17.61
CA GLY A 100 -11.53 8.79 -16.60
C GLY A 100 -12.41 10.00 -16.82
N GLN A 101 -13.36 10.17 -15.91
CA GLN A 101 -14.38 11.22 -16.00
C GLN A 101 -14.53 11.94 -14.66
N LEU A 102 -14.44 13.26 -14.69
CA LEU A 102 -14.77 14.11 -13.55
C LEU A 102 -16.27 14.11 -13.29
N ALA A 103 -16.64 13.95 -12.03
CA ALA A 103 -18.00 14.11 -11.56
C ALA A 103 -18.50 15.53 -11.83
N TRP A 104 -19.78 15.66 -12.17
CA TRP A 104 -20.40 16.92 -12.59
C TRP A 104 -20.37 18.04 -11.52
N ASN A 105 -20.26 17.65 -10.24
CA ASN A 105 -20.14 18.52 -9.06
C ASN A 105 -18.68 18.91 -8.73
N GLY A 106 -17.69 18.32 -9.43
CA GLY A 106 -16.25 18.49 -9.16
C GLY A 106 -15.74 17.74 -7.92
N GLU A 107 -16.54 16.86 -7.33
CA GLU A 107 -16.23 16.20 -6.04
C GLU A 107 -15.66 14.79 -6.19
N GLY A 108 -15.34 14.38 -7.42
CA GLY A 108 -14.65 13.12 -7.66
C GLY A 108 -14.24 12.89 -9.11
N VAL A 109 -13.51 11.79 -9.31
CA VAL A 109 -13.00 11.30 -10.59
C VAL A 109 -13.30 9.81 -10.68
N GLN A 110 -14.02 9.38 -11.71
CA GLN A 110 -14.18 7.98 -12.07
C GLN A 110 -12.98 7.56 -12.93
N LEU A 111 -12.16 6.61 -12.46
CA LEU A 111 -11.08 5.98 -13.22
C LEU A 111 -11.43 4.50 -13.43
N GLY A 112 -11.87 4.12 -14.63
CA GLY A 112 -12.38 2.77 -14.88
C GLY A 112 -13.53 2.42 -13.91
N PRO A 113 -13.46 1.33 -13.13
CA PRO A 113 -14.47 0.98 -12.13
C PRO A 113 -14.35 1.77 -10.81
N ASP A 114 -13.20 2.40 -10.56
CA ASP A 114 -12.87 3.01 -9.26
C ASP A 114 -13.29 4.48 -9.21
N PHE A 115 -14.02 4.88 -8.16
CA PHE A 115 -14.43 6.27 -7.94
C PHE A 115 -13.56 6.91 -6.85
N PHE A 116 -12.79 7.93 -7.25
CA PHE A 116 -11.93 8.71 -6.37
C PHE A 116 -12.66 9.96 -5.91
N GLN A 117 -13.07 10.02 -4.63
CA GLN A 117 -13.74 11.18 -4.04
C GLN A 117 -12.72 12.26 -3.68
N LYS A 118 -13.01 13.54 -3.96
CA LYS A 118 -12.14 14.66 -3.60
C LYS A 118 -12.17 14.87 -2.08
N VAL A 119 -11.00 14.75 -1.44
CA VAL A 119 -10.83 14.91 0.02
C VAL A 119 -10.15 16.22 0.41
N SER A 120 -9.47 16.88 -0.54
CA SER A 120 -8.77 18.15 -0.31
C SER A 120 -8.54 18.90 -1.62
N ASP A 121 -8.67 20.23 -1.61
CA ASP A 121 -8.18 21.10 -2.69
C ASP A 121 -6.65 21.30 -2.62
N SER A 122 -6.05 21.09 -1.44
CA SER A 122 -4.59 21.14 -1.24
C SER A 122 -3.94 19.83 -1.68
N THR A 123 -2.85 19.93 -2.42
CA THR A 123 -2.06 18.79 -2.89
C THR A 123 -1.02 18.31 -1.88
N LEU A 124 -0.63 19.15 -0.93
CA LEU A 124 0.58 18.96 -0.12
C LEU A 124 0.39 17.93 1.01
N PHE A 125 -0.65 18.05 1.84
CA PHE A 125 -0.91 17.14 2.97
C PHE A 125 -2.40 17.05 3.31
N PRO A 126 -2.87 15.92 3.89
CA PRO A 126 -4.17 15.87 4.55
C PRO A 126 -4.21 16.88 5.72
N SER A 127 -5.40 17.38 6.06
CA SER A 127 -5.53 18.36 7.14
C SER A 127 -5.11 17.76 8.50
N PRO A 128 -4.57 18.56 9.43
CA PRO A 128 -4.16 18.06 10.76
C PRO A 128 -5.34 17.52 11.58
N GLN A 129 -6.56 18.01 11.34
CA GLN A 129 -7.79 17.45 11.91
C GLN A 129 -8.04 16.01 11.42
N ARG A 130 -7.91 15.80 10.09
CA ARG A 130 -8.06 14.48 9.47
C ARG A 130 -6.99 13.49 9.93
N LEU A 131 -5.74 13.92 10.05
CA LEU A 131 -4.66 13.09 10.59
C LEU A 131 -4.97 12.63 12.03
N LYS A 132 -5.53 13.52 12.86
CA LYS A 132 -5.93 13.17 14.24
C LYS A 132 -7.05 12.14 14.26
N GLU A 133 -8.06 12.29 13.40
CA GLU A 133 -9.17 11.34 13.27
C GLU A 133 -8.69 9.97 12.76
N GLU A 134 -7.85 9.93 11.73
CA GLU A 134 -7.21 8.71 11.22
C GLU A 134 -6.38 8.00 12.32
N MET A 135 -5.62 8.75 13.14
CA MET A 135 -4.89 8.16 14.27
C MET A 135 -5.80 7.62 15.38
N GLU A 136 -6.93 8.27 15.66
CA GLU A 136 -7.90 7.80 16.65
C GLU A 136 -8.62 6.53 16.18
N GLU A 137 -9.01 6.46 14.90
CA GLU A 137 -9.60 5.27 14.30
C GLU A 137 -8.60 4.11 14.19
N LEU A 138 -7.33 4.41 13.88
CA LEU A 138 -6.24 3.43 13.90
C LEU A 138 -6.03 2.86 15.31
N ALA A 139 -6.02 3.71 16.35
CA ALA A 139 -5.85 3.28 17.73
C ALA A 139 -7.03 2.42 18.24
N LYS A 140 -8.27 2.78 17.86
CA LYS A 140 -9.47 1.95 18.11
C LYS A 140 -9.36 0.60 17.42
N GLY A 141 -8.99 0.59 16.13
CA GLY A 141 -8.77 -0.62 15.35
C GLY A 141 -7.69 -1.53 15.95
N LEU A 142 -6.54 -0.98 16.36
CA LEU A 142 -5.46 -1.72 17.02
C LEU A 142 -5.95 -2.38 18.30
N LYS A 143 -6.73 -1.67 19.13
CA LYS A 143 -7.27 -2.20 20.39
C LYS A 143 -8.20 -3.39 20.14
N ILE A 144 -9.09 -3.29 19.15
CA ILE A 144 -10.00 -4.37 18.75
C ILE A 144 -9.19 -5.56 18.21
N ALA A 145 -8.27 -5.31 17.27
CA ALA A 145 -7.40 -6.34 16.70
C ALA A 145 -6.56 -7.07 17.77
N ALA A 146 -6.02 -6.35 18.76
CA ALA A 146 -5.29 -6.93 19.87
C ALA A 146 -6.17 -7.83 20.76
N THR A 147 -7.42 -7.43 21.05
CA THR A 147 -8.35 -8.28 21.81
C THR A 147 -8.74 -9.55 21.04
N LEU A 148 -9.05 -9.43 19.74
CA LEU A 148 -9.38 -10.58 18.89
C LEU A 148 -8.20 -11.52 18.71
N GLY A 149 -7.00 -11.00 18.45
CA GLY A 149 -5.77 -11.80 18.36
C GLY A 149 -5.45 -12.54 19.66
N SER A 150 -5.65 -11.89 20.82
CA SER A 150 -5.45 -12.52 22.12
C SER A 150 -6.44 -13.67 22.38
N LEU A 151 -7.69 -13.52 21.93
CA LEU A 151 -8.70 -14.58 22.02
C LEU A 151 -8.39 -15.73 21.05
N ALA A 152 -7.97 -15.42 19.82
CA ALA A 152 -7.58 -16.43 18.82
C ALA A 152 -6.37 -17.26 19.28
N VAL A 153 -5.33 -16.63 19.84
CA VAL A 153 -4.17 -17.34 20.41
C VAL A 153 -4.58 -18.23 21.59
N LYS A 154 -5.47 -17.76 22.47
CA LYS A 154 -6.00 -18.57 23.58
C LYS A 154 -6.81 -19.77 23.07
N ALA A 155 -7.68 -19.58 22.08
CA ALA A 155 -8.48 -20.65 21.48
C ALA A 155 -7.60 -21.68 20.75
N ALA A 156 -6.63 -21.23 19.94
CA ALA A 156 -5.68 -22.10 19.28
C ALA A 156 -4.86 -22.92 20.29
N ARG A 157 -4.39 -22.30 21.37
CA ARG A 157 -3.66 -23.00 22.45
C ARG A 157 -4.56 -23.97 23.21
N ALA A 158 -5.82 -23.62 23.45
CA ALA A 158 -6.80 -24.53 24.06
C ALA A 158 -7.00 -25.79 23.20
N ILE A 159 -7.24 -25.62 21.90
CA ILE A 159 -7.40 -26.73 20.94
C ILE A 159 -6.15 -27.62 20.90
N HIS A 160 -4.95 -27.01 20.83
CA HIS A 160 -3.68 -27.75 20.88
C HIS A 160 -3.50 -28.50 22.21
N SER A 161 -3.88 -27.91 23.34
CA SER A 161 -3.78 -28.55 24.66
C SER A 161 -4.78 -29.70 24.84
N SER A 162 -5.99 -29.60 24.28
CA SER A 162 -6.98 -30.69 24.30
C SER A 162 -6.60 -31.89 23.43
N GLN A 163 -5.58 -31.78 22.58
CA GLN A 163 -5.06 -32.91 21.80
C GLN A 163 -4.00 -33.74 22.56
N ALA A 164 -3.62 -33.31 23.77
CA ALA A 164 -2.63 -33.97 24.63
C ALA A 164 -3.26 -34.64 25.88
N THR A 165 -4.37 -35.35 25.71
CA THR A 165 -4.88 -36.27 26.76
C THR A 165 -5.61 -37.46 26.15
N GLN A 166 -4.84 -38.45 25.69
CA GLN A 166 -5.38 -39.78 25.39
C GLN A 166 -5.41 -40.57 26.72
N PRO A 167 -6.58 -40.86 27.32
CA PRO A 167 -6.63 -41.67 28.53
C PRO A 167 -6.25 -43.11 28.18
N THR A 168 -5.18 -43.61 28.78
CA THR A 168 -4.67 -44.97 28.59
C THR A 168 -5.60 -45.97 29.33
N PRO A 169 -6.28 -46.91 28.65
CA PRO A 169 -7.00 -47.99 29.32
C PRO A 169 -6.08 -49.21 29.51
N PRO A 170 -6.06 -49.84 30.70
CA PRO A 170 -5.27 -51.05 30.91
C PRO A 170 -6.04 -52.32 30.55
N GLY A 171 -5.55 -53.05 29.56
CA GLY A 171 -5.68 -54.52 29.50
C GLY A 171 -6.93 -55.10 28.83
N PRO A 172 -6.91 -56.43 28.53
CA PRO A 172 -7.47 -56.91 27.26
C PRO A 172 -8.43 -58.11 27.35
N SER A 173 -9.31 -58.26 26.34
CA SER A 173 -9.70 -59.58 25.81
C SER A 173 -10.47 -59.50 24.47
N SER A 174 -9.92 -60.18 23.47
CA SER A 174 -10.60 -60.79 22.30
C SER A 174 -10.46 -62.33 22.45
N PRO A 175 -11.11 -63.24 21.68
CA PRO A 175 -11.72 -63.10 20.34
C PRO A 175 -13.22 -63.56 20.32
N SER A 176 -13.97 -63.87 19.25
CA SER A 176 -13.71 -64.46 17.91
C SER A 176 -14.94 -64.28 16.96
N PRO A 177 -14.96 -64.78 15.70
CA PRO A 177 -15.70 -64.15 14.59
C PRO A 177 -16.89 -64.93 13.98
N ALA A 178 -17.56 -64.34 12.99
CA ALA A 178 -18.35 -65.03 11.95
C ALA A 178 -18.28 -64.29 10.59
N ALA A 179 -18.16 -65.03 9.48
CA ALA A 179 -18.13 -64.52 8.09
C ALA A 179 -19.55 -64.40 7.48
N SER A 180 -19.83 -63.51 6.51
CA SER A 180 -19.93 -63.80 5.05
C SER A 180 -20.79 -62.69 4.37
N THR A 181 -20.82 -62.39 3.04
CA THR A 181 -20.02 -62.77 1.84
C THR A 181 -20.36 -61.84 0.64
N LEU A 182 -19.32 -61.46 -0.14
CA LEU A 182 -19.29 -61.25 -1.63
C LEU A 182 -20.09 -60.15 -2.36
N ALA A 183 -19.45 -59.65 -3.44
CA ALA A 183 -19.97 -59.07 -4.70
C ALA A 183 -20.64 -57.67 -4.67
N ASP A 184 -20.49 -56.77 -5.66
CA ASP A 184 -19.59 -56.65 -6.84
C ASP A 184 -19.62 -55.17 -7.34
N SER A 185 -18.89 -54.87 -8.43
CA SER A 185 -19.15 -53.83 -9.44
C SER A 185 -18.46 -52.46 -9.35
N SER A 186 -17.52 -52.30 -10.27
CA SER A 186 -16.74 -51.13 -10.69
C SER A 186 -17.58 -50.01 -11.32
N ALA A 187 -17.16 -48.75 -11.11
CA ALA A 187 -17.28 -47.68 -12.12
C ALA A 187 -16.40 -46.47 -11.77
N SER A 188 -15.40 -46.17 -12.61
CA SER A 188 -14.65 -44.91 -12.57
C SER A 188 -15.24 -43.90 -13.55
N PRO A 189 -15.43 -42.61 -13.18
CA PRO A 189 -15.57 -41.52 -14.14
C PRO A 189 -14.23 -40.81 -14.34
N ALA A 190 -13.74 -40.80 -15.58
CA ALA A 190 -12.57 -40.01 -15.97
C ALA A 190 -12.94 -38.52 -16.16
N GLY A 191 -12.15 -37.62 -15.57
CA GLY A 191 -12.24 -36.17 -15.81
C GLY A 191 -11.25 -35.72 -16.91
N PRO A 192 -11.60 -34.75 -17.77
CA PRO A 192 -10.79 -34.37 -18.93
C PRO A 192 -9.58 -33.51 -18.57
N ALA A 193 -8.54 -33.62 -19.40
CA ALA A 193 -7.31 -32.84 -19.30
C ALA A 193 -7.48 -31.38 -19.74
N PHE A 194 -6.69 -30.48 -19.14
CA PHE A 194 -6.41 -29.15 -19.67
C PHE A 194 -4.89 -28.93 -19.76
N PRO A 195 -4.39 -28.22 -20.79
CA PRO A 195 -2.97 -28.21 -21.15
C PRO A 195 -2.13 -27.28 -20.27
N VAL A 196 -0.88 -27.69 -20.07
CA VAL A 196 0.18 -26.91 -19.40
C VAL A 196 0.68 -25.81 -20.35
N PRO A 197 0.68 -24.53 -19.97
CA PRO A 197 1.29 -23.47 -20.77
C PRO A 197 2.83 -23.57 -20.74
N ALA A 198 3.46 -23.36 -21.89
CA ALA A 198 4.88 -23.61 -22.10
C ALA A 198 5.79 -22.61 -21.36
N ALA A 199 6.89 -23.14 -20.79
CA ALA A 199 7.98 -22.32 -20.28
C ALA A 199 8.66 -21.56 -21.43
N SER A 200 8.75 -20.24 -21.31
CA SER A 200 9.47 -19.38 -22.25
C SER A 200 10.80 -18.93 -21.62
N SER A 201 11.89 -19.15 -22.35
CA SER A 201 13.26 -18.90 -21.87
C SER A 201 13.55 -17.40 -21.64
N PRO A 202 14.24 -17.00 -20.56
CA PRO A 202 14.76 -15.65 -20.44
C PRO A 202 15.95 -15.45 -21.40
N VAL A 203 15.87 -14.41 -22.23
CA VAL A 203 16.94 -14.03 -23.17
C VAL A 203 17.92 -13.10 -22.45
N SER A 204 19.20 -13.45 -22.43
CA SER A 204 20.25 -12.62 -21.83
C SER A 204 20.56 -11.40 -22.72
N HIS A 205 20.11 -10.21 -22.32
CA HIS A 205 20.56 -8.96 -22.93
C HIS A 205 21.70 -8.34 -22.12
N SER A 206 22.92 -8.55 -22.61
CA SER A 206 24.12 -7.86 -22.13
C SER A 206 24.07 -6.38 -22.51
N SER A 207 24.40 -5.48 -21.57
CA SER A 207 24.60 -4.06 -21.85
C SER A 207 25.64 -3.47 -20.90
N PRO A 208 26.82 -3.07 -21.41
CA PRO A 208 27.73 -2.18 -20.71
C PRO A 208 27.93 -0.84 -21.46
N ASP A 209 27.93 0.23 -20.66
CA ASP A 209 28.56 1.55 -20.87
C ASP A 209 28.28 2.39 -22.14
N PRO A 210 27.77 3.61 -21.91
CA PRO A 210 28.38 4.83 -22.41
C PRO A 210 29.22 5.50 -21.30
N ALA A 211 30.54 5.52 -21.49
CA ALA A 211 31.46 6.19 -20.58
C ALA A 211 31.29 7.72 -20.61
N PHE A 212 31.14 8.34 -19.43
CA PHE A 212 31.21 9.79 -19.25
C PHE A 212 32.57 10.17 -18.62
N PRO A 213 33.41 11.00 -19.28
CA PRO A 213 34.63 11.51 -18.66
C PRO A 213 34.29 12.57 -17.60
N VAL A 214 34.94 12.42 -16.45
CA VAL A 214 34.95 13.37 -15.32
C VAL A 214 36.01 14.46 -15.55
N ALA A 215 35.78 15.64 -14.94
CA ALA A 215 36.76 16.67 -14.53
C ALA A 215 36.70 18.04 -15.25
N GLY A 216 36.95 19.10 -14.47
CA GLY A 216 36.75 20.52 -14.81
C GLY A 216 35.78 21.20 -13.85
N ALA A 217 36.06 21.37 -12.55
CA ALA A 217 37.23 21.96 -11.90
C ALA A 217 37.42 23.47 -12.18
N GLN A 218 37.18 24.27 -11.12
CA GLN A 218 37.70 25.63 -10.85
C GLN A 218 37.17 26.85 -11.65
N ALA A 219 36.44 27.73 -10.95
CA ALA A 219 36.60 29.19 -10.94
C ALA A 219 35.85 29.72 -9.70
N GLN A 220 36.56 30.00 -8.61
CA GLN A 220 37.09 31.32 -8.21
C GLN A 220 36.09 32.20 -7.45
N ALA A 221 36.41 32.44 -6.17
CA ALA A 221 35.73 33.43 -5.36
C ALA A 221 36.18 34.84 -5.76
N VAL A 222 35.22 35.75 -5.93
CA VAL A 222 35.44 37.20 -5.93
C VAL A 222 34.59 37.79 -4.82
N ALA A 223 35.16 38.70 -4.04
CA ALA A 223 34.55 39.20 -2.83
C ALA A 223 33.46 40.24 -3.14
N GLY A 224 32.20 39.89 -2.84
CA GLY A 224 31.13 40.81 -2.50
C GLY A 224 30.58 40.39 -1.15
N ASN A 225 31.03 41.02 -0.05
CA ASN A 225 30.70 40.57 1.31
C ASN A 225 29.33 41.11 1.77
N GLU A 226 28.33 41.05 0.87
CA GLU A 226 26.95 41.35 1.18
C GLU A 226 26.38 40.22 2.04
N THR A 227 25.78 40.60 3.16
CA THR A 227 25.38 39.63 4.18
C THR A 227 23.93 39.25 3.95
N PHE A 228 23.73 38.20 3.16
CA PHE A 228 22.41 37.67 2.86
C PHE A 228 21.72 37.10 4.11
N PHE A 229 20.41 37.27 4.18
CA PHE A 229 19.54 36.70 5.20
C PHE A 229 18.47 35.86 4.52
N CYS A 230 17.99 34.81 5.17
CA CYS A 230 16.95 33.95 4.63
C CYS A 230 15.58 34.62 4.79
N ASP A 231 14.87 34.87 3.69
CA ASP A 231 13.57 35.56 3.68
C ASP A 231 12.47 34.83 4.47
N GLN A 232 12.66 33.54 4.76
CA GLN A 232 11.70 32.70 5.50
C GLN A 232 11.94 32.68 7.02
N CYS A 233 13.15 32.99 7.50
CA CYS A 233 13.46 32.87 8.94
C CYS A 233 14.44 33.91 9.50
N GLY A 234 14.89 34.88 8.68
CA GLY A 234 15.84 35.91 9.07
C GLY A 234 17.25 35.42 9.38
N ALA A 235 17.54 34.12 9.25
CA ALA A 235 18.87 33.58 9.53
C ALA A 235 19.90 34.05 8.50
N ARG A 236 21.07 34.52 8.98
CA ARG A 236 22.18 34.96 8.12
C ARG A 236 22.74 33.79 7.32
N VAL A 237 22.84 33.92 6.00
CA VAL A 237 23.34 32.85 5.12
C VAL A 237 24.65 33.25 4.44
N ARG A 238 25.47 32.24 4.14
CA ARG A 238 26.69 32.41 3.32
C ARG A 238 26.33 32.32 1.83
N PRO A 239 26.90 33.18 0.97
CA PRO A 239 26.73 33.09 -0.48
C PRO A 239 27.07 31.69 -1.01
N GLY A 240 26.39 31.27 -2.09
CA GLY A 240 26.65 30.00 -2.78
C GLY A 240 25.98 28.75 -2.19
N LYS A 241 25.16 28.89 -1.14
CA LYS A 241 24.28 27.79 -0.68
C LYS A 241 22.90 27.90 -1.31
N ARG A 242 22.39 26.81 -1.88
CA ARG A 242 21.02 26.74 -2.46
C ARG A 242 19.90 26.69 -1.41
N TYR A 243 20.21 26.30 -0.18
CA TYR A 243 19.23 26.11 0.89
C TYR A 243 19.69 26.75 2.21
N CYS A 244 18.75 27.30 2.97
CA CYS A 244 18.98 27.84 4.29
C CYS A 244 19.37 26.72 5.27
N GLY A 245 20.52 26.87 5.92
CA GLY A 245 21.01 25.89 6.90
C GLY A 245 20.17 25.79 8.19
N GLN A 246 19.24 26.74 8.42
CA GLN A 246 18.43 26.79 9.64
C GLN A 246 16.99 26.29 9.43
N CYS A 247 16.37 26.58 8.29
CA CYS A 247 14.97 26.22 8.01
C CYS A 247 14.77 25.37 6.74
N GLY A 248 15.84 25.07 5.98
CA GLY A 248 15.77 24.27 4.75
C GLY A 248 15.17 24.99 3.53
N ALA A 249 14.65 26.22 3.66
CA ALA A 249 14.09 26.98 2.56
C ALA A 249 15.09 27.18 1.41
N LEU A 250 14.62 27.09 0.17
CA LEU A 250 15.39 27.47 -1.01
C LEU A 250 15.74 28.96 -0.93
N LEU A 251 16.97 29.30 -1.30
CA LEU A 251 17.47 30.67 -1.31
C LEU A 251 17.51 31.21 -2.75
N PRO A 252 17.35 32.54 -2.93
CA PRO A 252 17.48 33.18 -4.24
C PRO A 252 18.90 33.07 -4.82
#